data_AF-A0A6H1L539-F1
#
_entry.id   AF-A0A6H1L539-F1
#
_cell.length_a   1.000
_cell.length_b   1.000
_cell.length_c   1.000
_cell.angle_alpha   90.00
_cell.angle_beta   90.00
_cell.angle_gamma   90.00
#
_symmetry.space_group_name_H-M   'P 1'
#
loop_
_entity.id
_entity.type
_entity.pdbx_description
1 polymer ?
#
loop_
_entity_poly.entity_id
_entity_poly.type
_entity_poly.pdbx_seq_one_letter_code
_entity_poly.pdbx_strand_id
1 'polypeptide(L)'
;MGWIETSSGYAVTLDGVQVRCRNAAGRTLKQVPAKLRDDVEVVRLRQLAEWLERHEQECRSQVDTWIVRSLPVPTDLLARVWPDAAWQEALRDLVVAPVDADGTVALERAGFLRDADPEQGLGVVDLDGDSVRLAARTVVIPHPVLLEDLEELREFAAELGVEQGAGQLFREVWPRPDERDGAAFEWSAYAGGKFEELRHATARAGSYGYRVRGGYAVCPLIENGVAVEAAYWIGADYPESETRTGGLEWRAAGGRRLPLREVGPVAWSEGVRMAALVYAGRVVNGEDEEGEL
;
A
#
# COMPACT_ATOMS: atom_id res chain seq x y z
N MET A 1 7.34 -15.10 -23.56
CA MET A 1 6.54 -16.26 -24.04
C MET A 1 6.63 -16.38 -25.56
N GLY A 2 6.27 -17.55 -26.12
CA GLY A 2 6.25 -17.79 -27.58
C GLY A 2 4.96 -17.33 -28.25
N TRP A 3 4.96 -17.25 -29.59
CA TRP A 3 3.76 -16.98 -30.39
C TRP A 3 2.97 -18.27 -30.65
N ILE A 4 1.64 -18.20 -30.52
CA ILE A 4 0.69 -19.29 -30.73
C ILE A 4 -0.09 -19.02 -32.01
N GLU A 5 -0.01 -19.92 -32.99
CA GLU A 5 -0.72 -19.78 -34.26
C GLU A 5 -2.23 -20.05 -34.07
N THR A 6 -3.08 -19.24 -34.69
CA THR A 6 -4.53 -19.37 -34.68
C THR A 6 -5.04 -19.99 -35.97
N SER A 7 -6.30 -20.45 -35.96
CA SER A 7 -6.98 -21.04 -37.11
C SER A 7 -7.08 -20.13 -38.35
N SER A 8 -6.86 -18.83 -38.18
CA SER A 8 -7.07 -17.79 -39.21
C SER A 8 -5.77 -17.23 -39.81
N GLY A 9 -4.62 -17.88 -39.58
CA GLY A 9 -3.32 -17.42 -40.09
C GLY A 9 -2.75 -16.20 -39.35
N TYR A 10 -3.19 -15.98 -38.11
CA TYR A 10 -2.58 -15.02 -37.19
C TYR A 10 -1.81 -15.78 -36.13
N ALA A 11 -0.90 -15.10 -35.45
CA ALA A 11 -0.36 -15.62 -34.20
C ALA A 11 -0.63 -14.65 -33.07
N VAL A 12 -0.79 -15.17 -31.86
CA VAL A 12 -1.04 -14.40 -30.65
C VAL A 12 -0.06 -14.77 -29.56
N THR A 13 0.23 -13.84 -28.66
CA THR A 13 1.11 -14.07 -27.51
C THR A 13 0.70 -13.16 -26.37
N LEU A 14 1.26 -13.43 -25.18
CA LEU A 14 1.11 -12.57 -24.03
C LEU A 14 2.41 -11.80 -23.77
N ASP A 15 2.28 -10.50 -23.66
CA ASP A 15 3.33 -9.52 -23.41
C ASP A 15 2.96 -8.76 -22.13
N GLY A 16 3.55 -9.16 -20.99
CA GLY A 16 3.05 -8.80 -19.66
C GLY A 16 1.63 -9.30 -19.46
N VAL A 17 0.68 -8.37 -19.32
CA VAL A 17 -0.76 -8.63 -19.23
C VAL A 17 -1.52 -8.32 -20.52
N GLN A 18 -0.83 -7.99 -21.62
CA GLN A 18 -1.48 -7.64 -22.89
C GLN A 18 -1.39 -8.76 -23.91
N VAL A 19 -2.55 -9.15 -24.46
CA VAL A 19 -2.61 -10.07 -25.60
C VAL A 19 -2.22 -9.33 -26.88
N ARG A 20 -1.09 -9.73 -27.46
CA ARG A 20 -0.58 -9.21 -28.73
C ARG A 20 -0.98 -10.13 -29.87
N CYS A 21 -1.12 -9.57 -31.08
CA CYS A 21 -1.42 -10.31 -32.29
C CYS A 21 -0.49 -9.91 -33.42
N ARG A 22 -0.03 -10.87 -34.22
CA ARG A 22 0.67 -10.64 -35.49
C ARG A 22 -0.09 -11.30 -36.63
N ASN A 23 -0.02 -10.72 -37.83
CA ASN A 23 -0.63 -11.29 -39.03
C ASN A 23 0.28 -12.34 -39.70
N ALA A 24 -0.21 -12.96 -40.78
CA ALA A 24 0.54 -13.93 -41.59
C ALA A 24 1.86 -13.40 -42.17
N ALA A 25 2.01 -12.08 -42.31
CA ALA A 25 3.25 -11.44 -42.76
C ALA A 25 4.23 -11.16 -41.59
N GLY A 26 3.93 -11.64 -40.38
CA GLY A 26 4.76 -11.44 -39.18
C GLY A 26 4.63 -10.06 -38.54
N ARG A 27 3.76 -9.17 -39.04
CA ARG A 27 3.61 -7.81 -38.51
C ARG A 27 2.72 -7.80 -37.27
N THR A 28 3.25 -7.30 -36.15
CA THR A 28 2.47 -7.04 -34.93
C THR A 28 1.42 -5.96 -35.17
N LEU A 29 0.20 -6.25 -34.76
CA LEU A 29 -0.97 -5.40 -34.88
C LEU A 29 -1.18 -4.62 -33.57
N LYS A 30 -1.79 -3.43 -33.68
CA LYS A 30 -2.12 -2.60 -32.51
C LYS A 30 -3.13 -3.26 -31.58
N GLN A 31 -4.06 -4.04 -32.14
CA GLN A 31 -5.12 -4.72 -31.40
C GLN A 31 -5.39 -6.08 -32.02
N VAL A 32 -5.91 -7.00 -31.21
CA VAL A 32 -6.41 -8.30 -31.68
C VAL A 32 -7.63 -8.06 -32.58
N PRO A 33 -7.63 -8.50 -33.84
CA PRO A 33 -8.77 -8.34 -34.74
C PRO A 33 -10.07 -8.90 -34.16
N ALA A 34 -11.20 -8.21 -34.40
CA ALA A 34 -12.50 -8.60 -33.85
C ALA A 34 -12.95 -10.03 -34.23
N LYS A 35 -12.54 -10.52 -35.41
CA LYS A 35 -12.81 -11.89 -35.86
C LYS A 35 -12.14 -12.99 -35.03
N LEU A 36 -11.11 -12.64 -34.24
CA LEU A 36 -10.42 -13.56 -33.33
C LEU A 36 -10.95 -13.45 -31.89
N ARG A 37 -12.02 -12.68 -31.65
CA ARG A 37 -12.54 -12.45 -30.30
C ARG A 37 -12.86 -13.74 -29.57
N ASP A 38 -13.46 -14.69 -30.29
CA ASP A 38 -13.93 -15.97 -29.76
C ASP A 38 -12.98 -17.13 -30.13
N ASP A 39 -11.81 -16.83 -30.70
CA ASP A 39 -10.77 -17.84 -30.95
C ASP A 39 -10.26 -18.38 -29.61
N VAL A 40 -10.17 -19.71 -29.50
CA VAL A 40 -9.88 -20.40 -28.24
C VAL A 40 -8.56 -19.95 -27.60
N GLU A 41 -7.52 -19.70 -28.39
CA GLU A 41 -6.22 -19.30 -27.88
C GLU A 41 -6.23 -17.84 -27.44
N VAL A 42 -6.97 -16.97 -28.13
CA VAL A 42 -7.18 -15.58 -27.71
C VAL A 42 -7.94 -15.52 -26.38
N VAL A 43 -9.00 -16.30 -26.23
CA VAL A 43 -9.80 -16.34 -25.00
C VAL A 43 -8.94 -16.84 -23.84
N ARG A 44 -8.15 -17.90 -24.02
CA ARG A 44 -7.23 -18.42 -22.99
C ARG A 44 -6.19 -17.39 -22.56
N LEU A 45 -5.56 -16.69 -23.51
CA LEU A 45 -4.57 -15.66 -23.20
C LEU A 45 -5.19 -14.46 -22.47
N ARG A 46 -6.43 -14.08 -22.80
CA ARG A 46 -7.16 -13.02 -22.06
C ARG A 46 -7.47 -13.43 -20.63
N GLN A 47 -7.94 -14.66 -20.42
CA GLN A 47 -8.19 -15.17 -19.07
C GLN A 47 -6.90 -15.26 -18.25
N LEU A 48 -5.78 -15.64 -18.88
CA LEU A 48 -4.47 -15.63 -18.23
C LEU A 48 -4.02 -14.20 -17.88
N ALA A 49 -4.20 -13.24 -18.80
CA ALA A 49 -3.92 -11.83 -18.55
C ALA A 49 -4.70 -11.30 -17.33
N GLU A 50 -6.01 -11.51 -17.30
CA GLU A 50 -6.88 -11.12 -16.20
C GLU A 50 -6.50 -11.79 -14.87
N TRP A 51 -6.01 -13.04 -14.93
CA TRP A 51 -5.50 -13.72 -13.74
C TRP A 51 -4.18 -13.10 -13.25
N LEU A 52 -3.25 -12.79 -14.15
CA LEU A 52 -1.98 -12.15 -13.82
C LEU A 52 -2.19 -10.75 -13.24
N GLU A 53 -3.07 -9.94 -13.83
CA GLU A 53 -3.40 -8.61 -13.30
C GLU A 53 -3.95 -8.68 -11.87
N ARG A 54 -4.80 -9.67 -11.59
CA ARG A 54 -5.31 -9.90 -10.22
C ARG A 54 -4.23 -10.37 -9.28
N HIS A 55 -3.37 -11.30 -9.70
CA HIS A 55 -2.25 -11.79 -8.90
C HIS A 55 -1.27 -10.66 -8.54
N GLU A 56 -0.92 -9.80 -9.50
CA GLU A 56 -0.09 -8.61 -9.26
C GLU A 56 -0.73 -7.66 -8.24
N GLN A 57 -2.05 -7.44 -8.31
CA GLN A 57 -2.77 -6.61 -7.35
C GLN A 57 -2.81 -7.26 -5.96
N GLU A 58 -3.02 -8.57 -5.87
CA GLU A 58 -3.03 -9.33 -4.62
C GLU A 58 -1.64 -9.29 -3.94
N CYS A 59 -0.56 -9.49 -4.70
CA CYS A 59 0.82 -9.40 -4.19
C CYS A 59 1.11 -8.00 -3.61
N ARG A 60 0.81 -6.94 -4.38
CA ARG A 60 0.98 -5.55 -3.94
C ARG A 60 0.15 -5.23 -2.69
N SER A 61 -1.10 -5.68 -2.64
CA SER A 61 -1.96 -5.47 -1.47
C SER A 61 -1.44 -6.21 -0.22
N GLN A 62 -0.87 -7.40 -0.38
CA GLN A 62 -0.28 -8.14 0.72
C GLN A 62 1.00 -7.48 1.24
N VAL A 63 1.83 -6.93 0.36
CA VAL A 63 3.02 -6.14 0.73
C VAL A 63 2.62 -4.83 1.43
N ASP A 64 1.64 -4.10 0.92
CA ASP A 64 1.10 -2.90 1.60
C ASP A 64 0.60 -3.24 3.01
N THR A 65 -0.04 -4.40 3.18
CA THR A 65 -0.45 -4.90 4.49
C THR A 65 0.74 -5.14 5.42
N TRP A 66 1.86 -5.66 4.91
CA TRP A 66 3.08 -5.83 5.71
C TRP A 66 3.68 -4.50 6.14
N ILE A 67 3.70 -3.49 5.26
CA ILE A 67 4.16 -2.12 5.55
C ILE A 67 3.28 -1.49 6.64
N VAL A 68 1.97 -1.44 6.42
CA VAL A 68 1.00 -0.74 7.28
C VAL A 68 0.89 -1.35 8.67
N ARG A 69 1.11 -2.67 8.77
CA ARG A 69 1.02 -3.39 10.05
C ARG A 69 2.39 -3.67 10.68
N SER A 70 3.48 -3.31 9.99
CA SER A 70 4.86 -3.59 10.38
C SER A 70 5.03 -5.03 10.90
N LEU A 71 4.42 -5.98 10.19
CA LEU A 71 4.40 -7.39 10.61
C LEU A 71 5.76 -8.03 10.32
N PRO A 72 6.34 -8.79 11.27
CA PRO A 72 7.47 -9.64 10.98
C PRO A 72 7.12 -10.65 9.88
N VAL A 73 7.89 -10.63 8.81
CA VAL A 73 7.79 -11.54 7.67
C VAL A 73 8.94 -12.54 7.74
N PRO A 74 8.66 -13.86 7.72
CA PRO A 74 9.71 -14.86 7.64
C PRO A 74 10.56 -14.69 6.38
N THR A 75 11.88 -14.75 6.54
CA THR A 75 12.83 -14.68 5.41
C THR A 75 12.60 -15.82 4.42
N ASP A 76 12.30 -17.03 4.92
CA ASP A 76 11.99 -18.19 4.08
C ASP A 76 10.74 -17.96 3.20
N LEU A 77 9.78 -17.16 3.68
CA LEU A 77 8.61 -16.80 2.88
C LEU A 77 9.02 -15.88 1.72
N LEU A 78 9.83 -14.85 2.00
CA LEU A 78 10.33 -13.93 0.98
C LEU A 78 11.15 -14.68 -0.07
N ALA A 79 12.09 -15.54 0.35
CA ALA A 79 12.89 -16.37 -0.56
C ALA A 79 12.02 -17.31 -1.41
N ARG A 80 10.93 -17.83 -0.85
CA ARG A 80 10.02 -18.74 -1.57
C ARG A 80 9.15 -18.03 -2.61
N VAL A 81 8.78 -16.77 -2.37
CA VAL A 81 7.97 -15.99 -3.33
C VAL A 81 8.83 -15.22 -4.33
N TRP A 82 10.11 -14.98 -4.04
CA TRP A 82 11.03 -14.21 -4.88
C TRP A 82 11.14 -14.64 -6.35
N PRO A 83 11.03 -15.93 -6.72
CA PRO A 83 11.06 -16.35 -8.12
C PRO A 83 9.79 -15.95 -8.90
N ASP A 84 8.71 -15.60 -8.22
CA ASP A 84 7.49 -15.09 -8.85
C ASP A 84 7.67 -13.60 -9.18
N ALA A 85 7.54 -13.25 -10.46
CA ALA A 85 7.76 -11.89 -10.94
C ALA A 85 6.83 -10.85 -10.28
N ALA A 86 5.57 -11.20 -10.00
CA ALA A 86 4.62 -10.28 -9.38
C ALA A 86 5.00 -9.99 -7.92
N TRP A 87 5.48 -11.00 -7.20
CA TRP A 87 6.02 -10.83 -5.85
C TRP A 87 7.33 -10.04 -5.86
N GLN A 88 8.23 -10.38 -6.77
CA GLN A 88 9.52 -9.68 -6.89
C GLN A 88 9.30 -8.20 -7.22
N GLU A 89 8.41 -7.86 -8.15
CA GLU A 89 8.09 -6.47 -8.49
C GLU A 89 7.52 -5.71 -7.30
N ALA A 90 6.66 -6.35 -6.48
CA ALA A 90 6.10 -5.73 -5.30
C ALA A 90 7.12 -5.55 -4.16
N LEU A 91 8.12 -6.43 -4.05
CA LEU A 91 9.08 -6.49 -2.93
C LEU A 91 10.41 -5.81 -3.20
N ARG A 92 10.85 -5.82 -4.46
CA ARG A 92 12.14 -5.27 -4.87
C ARG A 92 12.20 -3.79 -4.52
N ASP A 93 13.36 -3.40 -4.01
CA ASP A 93 13.70 -2.03 -3.60
C ASP A 93 12.87 -1.49 -2.43
N LEU A 94 12.11 -2.33 -1.74
CA LEU A 94 11.61 -1.99 -0.42
C LEU A 94 12.76 -1.97 0.58
N VAL A 95 12.73 -0.99 1.47
CA VAL A 95 13.56 -0.99 2.66
C VAL A 95 13.07 -2.11 3.57
N VAL A 96 13.96 -3.02 3.95
CA VAL A 96 13.70 -4.09 4.91
C VAL A 96 14.67 -4.01 6.06
N ALA A 97 14.21 -4.31 7.27
CA ALA A 97 15.05 -4.31 8.48
C ALA A 97 15.00 -5.68 9.17
N PRO A 98 16.14 -6.24 9.59
CA PRO A 98 16.16 -7.51 10.32
C PRO A 98 15.51 -7.37 11.70
N VAL A 99 14.85 -8.45 12.14
CA VAL A 99 14.40 -8.60 13.52
C VAL A 99 15.41 -9.49 14.25
N ASP A 100 15.96 -8.98 15.34
CA ASP A 100 16.93 -9.69 16.17
C ASP A 100 16.26 -10.78 17.02
N ALA A 101 17.08 -11.62 17.65
CA ALA A 101 16.60 -12.80 18.39
C ALA A 101 15.72 -12.47 19.60
N ASP A 102 15.82 -11.25 20.13
CA ASP A 102 14.99 -10.72 21.21
C ASP A 102 13.68 -10.08 20.73
N GLY A 103 13.47 -10.02 19.40
CA GLY A 103 12.30 -9.40 18.77
C GLY A 103 12.46 -7.92 18.44
N THR A 104 13.62 -7.32 18.71
CA THR A 104 13.91 -5.92 18.39
C THR A 104 14.10 -5.74 16.87
N VAL A 105 13.54 -4.68 16.30
CA VAL A 105 13.78 -4.31 14.90
C VAL A 105 15.07 -3.50 14.84
N ALA A 106 16.07 -3.99 14.11
CA ALA A 106 17.35 -3.32 13.90
C ALA A 106 17.29 -2.42 12.66
N LEU A 107 16.70 -1.23 12.81
CA LEU A 107 16.51 -0.25 11.73
C LEU A 107 17.84 0.28 11.18
N GLU A 108 18.90 0.31 12.00
CA GLU A 108 20.25 0.71 11.60
C GLU A 108 20.90 -0.28 10.61
N ARG A 109 20.32 -1.48 10.47
CA ARG A 109 20.73 -2.50 9.49
C ARG A 109 19.74 -2.61 8.33
N ALA A 110 18.88 -1.60 8.15
CA ALA A 110 17.92 -1.58 7.08
C ALA A 110 18.60 -1.35 5.72
N GLY A 111 18.02 -1.90 4.65
CA GLY A 111 18.52 -1.69 3.30
C GLY A 111 17.50 -2.05 2.23
N PHE A 112 17.76 -1.63 1.00
CA PHE A 112 16.94 -1.89 -0.17
C PHE A 112 17.03 -3.35 -0.58
N LEU A 113 15.91 -4.08 -0.55
CA LEU A 113 15.85 -5.49 -0.90
C LEU A 113 16.16 -5.69 -2.39
N ARG A 114 17.24 -6.41 -2.70
CA ARG A 114 17.67 -6.71 -4.07
C ARG A 114 17.63 -8.19 -4.42
N ASP A 115 17.64 -9.05 -3.41
CA ASP A 115 17.65 -10.50 -3.61
C ASP A 115 17.07 -11.24 -2.39
N ALA A 116 16.53 -12.44 -2.61
CA ALA A 116 16.11 -13.33 -1.54
C ALA A 116 16.43 -14.78 -1.91
N ASP A 117 17.39 -15.37 -1.21
CA ASP A 117 17.88 -16.71 -1.47
C ASP A 117 17.59 -17.65 -0.28
N PRO A 118 17.13 -18.89 -0.51
CA PRO A 118 16.82 -19.84 0.56
C PRO A 118 18.01 -20.22 1.45
N GLU A 119 19.25 -20.14 0.95
CA GLU A 119 20.46 -20.54 1.67
C GLU A 119 21.27 -19.31 2.14
N GLN A 120 21.34 -18.26 1.34
CA GLN A 120 22.14 -17.06 1.59
C GLN A 120 21.36 -15.95 2.33
N GLY A 121 20.04 -16.08 2.46
CA GLY A 121 19.18 -15.07 3.08
C GLY A 121 18.87 -13.90 2.13
N LEU A 122 18.53 -12.75 2.71
CA LEU A 122 18.15 -11.57 1.92
C LEU A 122 19.38 -10.77 1.52
N GLY A 123 19.49 -10.44 0.24
CA GLY A 123 20.47 -9.47 -0.26
C GLY A 123 19.86 -8.08 -0.22
N VAL A 124 20.54 -7.16 0.45
CA VAL A 124 20.16 -5.75 0.54
C VAL A 124 21.30 -4.85 0.05
N VAL A 125 20.96 -3.65 -0.38
CA VAL A 125 21.90 -2.54 -0.52
C VAL A 125 21.63 -1.58 0.64
N ASP A 126 22.61 -1.36 1.50
CA ASP A 126 22.49 -0.40 2.61
C ASP A 126 22.65 1.05 2.12
N LEU A 127 22.53 2.00 3.05
CA LEU A 127 22.66 3.44 2.77
C LEU A 127 24.08 3.84 2.33
N ASP A 128 25.10 3.07 2.69
CA ASP A 128 26.47 3.27 2.23
C ASP A 128 26.68 2.77 0.78
N GLY A 129 25.67 2.09 0.21
CA GLY A 129 25.71 1.49 -1.12
C GLY A 129 26.37 0.13 -1.18
N ASP A 130 26.68 -0.46 -0.02
CA ASP A 130 27.28 -1.78 0.07
C ASP A 130 26.21 -2.88 -0.09
N SER A 131 26.60 -3.96 -0.77
CA SER A 131 25.76 -5.15 -0.90
C SER A 131 25.95 -6.08 0.29
N VAL A 132 24.93 -6.20 1.14
CA VAL A 132 24.97 -6.95 2.40
C VAL A 132 23.98 -8.13 2.38
N ARG A 133 24.30 -9.21 3.11
CA ARG A 133 23.39 -10.34 3.33
C ARG A 133 22.81 -10.31 4.75
N LEU A 134 21.49 -10.27 4.85
CA LEU A 134 20.77 -10.41 6.12
C LEU A 134 20.46 -11.89 6.41
N ALA A 135 21.05 -12.41 7.48
CA ALA A 135 20.84 -13.78 7.96
C ALA A 135 19.70 -13.92 9.00
N ALA A 136 18.91 -12.87 9.22
CA ALA A 136 17.81 -12.88 10.19
C ALA A 136 16.70 -13.85 9.74
N ARG A 137 16.04 -14.53 10.71
CA ARG A 137 14.91 -15.45 10.41
C ARG A 137 13.65 -14.71 9.97
N THR A 138 13.52 -13.47 10.41
CA THR A 138 12.41 -12.59 10.10
C THR A 138 12.93 -11.19 9.84
N VAL A 139 12.27 -10.49 8.93
CA VAL A 139 12.46 -9.07 8.68
C VAL A 139 11.14 -8.34 8.83
N VAL A 140 11.18 -7.03 9.00
CA VAL A 140 10.02 -6.18 8.78
C VAL A 140 10.24 -5.35 7.53
N ILE A 141 9.14 -4.97 6.89
CA ILE A 141 9.12 -3.87 5.92
C ILE A 141 8.64 -2.66 6.72
N PRO A 142 9.54 -1.83 7.28
CA PRO A 142 9.17 -0.78 8.21
C PRO A 142 8.23 0.22 7.54
N HIS A 143 7.21 0.66 8.30
CA HIS A 143 6.42 1.80 7.90
C HIS A 143 7.34 3.04 7.80
N PRO A 144 7.22 3.90 6.77
CA PRO A 144 8.10 5.05 6.57
C PRO A 144 8.17 6.01 7.77
N VAL A 145 7.10 6.12 8.56
CA VAL A 145 7.10 6.97 9.78
C VAL A 145 8.06 6.47 10.87
N LEU A 146 8.54 5.23 10.77
CA LEU A 146 9.52 4.65 11.69
C LEU A 146 10.96 4.83 11.21
N LEU A 147 11.16 5.30 9.98
CA LEU A 147 12.48 5.52 9.40
C LEU A 147 12.92 6.94 9.75
N GLU A 148 13.88 7.06 10.68
CA GLU A 148 14.42 8.37 11.11
C GLU A 148 15.10 9.08 9.93
N ASP A 149 15.82 8.33 9.09
CA ASP A 149 16.51 8.82 7.90
C ASP A 149 15.66 8.70 6.62
N LEU A 150 14.33 8.88 6.72
CA LEU A 150 13.41 8.71 5.57
C LEU A 150 13.77 9.59 4.37
N GLU A 151 14.22 10.82 4.61
CA GLU A 151 14.56 11.74 3.53
C GLU A 151 15.87 11.32 2.82
N GLU A 152 16.88 10.93 3.59
CA GLU A 152 18.13 10.38 3.05
C GLU A 152 17.87 9.10 2.24
N LEU A 153 17.00 8.21 2.73
CA LEU A 153 16.56 7.02 1.99
C LEU A 153 15.86 7.37 0.68
N ARG A 154 15.08 8.47 0.62
CA ARG A 154 14.43 8.92 -0.62
C ARG A 154 15.42 9.51 -1.61
N GLU A 155 16.36 10.32 -1.13
CA GLU A 155 17.43 10.88 -1.95
C GLU A 155 18.26 9.74 -2.56
N PHE A 156 18.70 8.80 -1.74
CA PHE A 156 19.48 7.65 -2.19
C PHE A 156 18.68 6.72 -3.14
N ALA A 157 17.39 6.51 -2.88
CA ALA A 157 16.51 5.79 -3.79
C ALA A 157 16.45 6.45 -5.18
N ALA A 158 16.38 7.78 -5.24
CA ALA A 158 16.40 8.52 -6.49
C ALA A 158 17.73 8.35 -7.25
N GLU A 159 18.87 8.38 -6.54
CA GLU A 159 20.19 8.16 -7.13
C GLU A 159 20.37 6.74 -7.69
N LEU A 160 19.87 5.74 -6.98
CA LEU A 160 19.91 4.34 -7.40
C LEU A 160 18.88 3.98 -8.50
N GLY A 161 17.98 4.90 -8.86
CA GLY A 161 16.88 4.63 -9.77
C GLY A 161 15.93 3.55 -9.23
N VAL A 162 15.70 3.56 -7.91
CA VAL A 162 14.78 2.64 -7.23
C VAL A 162 13.35 2.89 -7.69
N GLU A 163 12.65 1.82 -8.03
CA GLU A 163 11.22 1.83 -8.34
C GLU A 163 10.51 0.86 -7.39
N GLN A 164 9.73 1.38 -6.45
CA GLN A 164 9.00 0.54 -5.51
C GLN A 164 7.61 0.16 -6.06
N GLY A 165 7.37 -1.15 -6.26
CA GLY A 165 6.06 -1.66 -6.66
C GLY A 165 4.96 -1.50 -5.59
N ALA A 166 5.35 -1.29 -4.33
CA ALA A 166 4.49 -0.84 -3.24
C ALA A 166 5.01 0.48 -2.67
N GLY A 167 4.13 1.47 -2.49
CA GLY A 167 4.52 2.79 -2.00
C GLY A 167 4.94 2.77 -0.53
N GLN A 168 6.22 2.50 -0.24
CA GLN A 168 6.79 2.58 1.10
C GLN A 168 7.41 3.96 1.34
N LEU A 169 8.49 4.32 0.63
CA LEU A 169 9.24 5.55 0.89
C LEU A 169 8.42 6.81 0.61
N PHE A 170 7.64 6.80 -0.46
CA PHE A 170 6.82 7.94 -0.89
C PHE A 170 5.39 7.92 -0.34
N ARG A 171 5.08 6.99 0.58
CA ARG A 171 3.82 7.05 1.32
C ARG A 171 3.85 8.29 2.21
N GLU A 172 2.76 9.05 2.13
CA GLU A 172 2.57 10.23 2.95
C GLU A 172 2.46 9.83 4.43
N VAL A 173 3.23 10.50 5.27
CA VAL A 173 3.34 10.19 6.70
C VAL A 173 2.97 11.41 7.54
N TRP A 174 2.32 11.15 8.67
CA TRP A 174 2.07 12.16 9.68
C TRP A 174 2.80 11.74 10.94
N PRO A 175 3.91 12.41 11.28
CA PRO A 175 4.56 12.22 12.56
C PRO A 175 3.55 12.45 13.68
N ARG A 176 3.64 11.62 14.71
CA ARG A 176 2.83 11.82 15.90
C ARG A 176 3.43 13.03 16.67
N PRO A 177 2.63 14.05 17.06
CA PRO A 177 3.15 15.13 17.90
C PRO A 177 3.64 14.65 19.26
N ASP A 178 4.76 15.21 19.73
CA ASP A 178 5.42 14.86 21.00
C ASP A 178 4.60 15.28 22.23
N GLU A 179 4.03 16.48 22.20
CA GLU A 179 3.18 17.00 23.27
C GLU A 179 1.70 16.81 22.93
N ARG A 180 0.97 16.14 23.82
CA ARG A 180 -0.48 15.99 23.74
C ARG A 180 -1.11 16.12 25.11
N ASP A 181 -2.34 16.64 25.14
CA ASP A 181 -3.19 16.44 26.31
C ASP A 181 -3.41 14.93 26.50
N GLY A 182 -2.82 14.38 27.57
CA GLY A 182 -2.82 12.96 27.87
C GLY A 182 -4.21 12.37 28.12
N ALA A 183 -5.25 13.21 28.23
CA ALA A 183 -6.64 12.81 28.41
C ALA A 183 -7.49 12.89 27.12
N ALA A 184 -6.99 13.48 26.03
CA ALA A 184 -7.74 13.57 24.77
C ALA A 184 -7.93 12.17 24.15
N PHE A 185 -9.10 11.92 23.56
CA PHE A 185 -9.45 10.67 22.86
C PHE A 185 -9.68 10.87 21.36
N GLU A 186 -9.64 12.11 20.89
CA GLU A 186 -10.03 12.49 19.54
C GLU A 186 -9.06 13.54 18.98
N TRP A 187 -8.69 13.36 17.72
CA TRP A 187 -7.90 14.29 16.92
C TRP A 187 -8.81 15.04 15.96
N SER A 188 -8.90 16.36 16.11
CA SER A 188 -9.89 17.19 15.44
C SER A 188 -9.37 17.97 14.23
N ALA A 189 -8.11 17.79 13.81
CA ALA A 189 -7.53 18.58 12.71
C ALA A 189 -8.29 18.43 11.38
N TYR A 190 -9.02 17.32 11.20
CA TYR A 190 -9.86 17.06 10.03
C TYR A 190 -11.36 17.05 10.38
N ALA A 191 -11.77 17.65 11.49
CA ALA A 191 -13.19 17.77 11.83
C ALA A 191 -13.88 18.91 11.04
N GLY A 192 -15.21 18.86 10.96
CA GLY A 192 -16.04 19.93 10.41
C GLY A 192 -16.13 20.01 8.88
N GLY A 193 -15.46 19.11 8.16
CA GLY A 193 -15.43 19.07 6.69
C GLY A 193 -16.81 18.74 6.13
N LYS A 194 -17.41 19.69 5.41
CA LYS A 194 -18.77 19.55 4.87
C LYS A 194 -18.78 18.73 3.59
N PHE A 195 -19.70 17.79 3.49
CA PHE A 195 -20.06 17.13 2.25
C PHE A 195 -21.53 17.44 1.94
N GLU A 196 -21.85 17.70 0.67
CA GLU A 196 -23.24 17.90 0.24
C GLU A 196 -24.12 16.70 0.60
N GLU A 197 -23.56 15.49 0.50
CA GLU A 197 -24.26 14.25 0.79
C GLU A 197 -23.31 13.22 1.44
N LEU A 198 -23.80 12.46 2.42
CA LEU A 198 -23.03 11.40 3.10
C LEU A 198 -22.47 10.35 2.13
N ARG A 199 -23.17 10.05 1.04
CA ARG A 199 -22.68 9.11 0.01
C ARG A 199 -21.37 9.57 -0.63
N HIS A 200 -21.09 10.87 -0.70
CA HIS A 200 -19.82 11.38 -1.24
C HIS A 200 -18.65 11.06 -0.30
N ALA A 201 -18.81 11.28 1.00
CA ALA A 201 -17.81 10.90 2.01
C ALA A 201 -17.60 9.38 2.05
N THR A 202 -18.70 8.61 1.98
CA THR A 202 -18.67 7.13 1.96
C THR A 202 -17.97 6.59 0.72
N ALA A 203 -18.32 7.09 -0.47
CA ALA A 203 -17.70 6.68 -1.73
C ALA A 203 -16.20 7.01 -1.75
N ARG A 204 -15.82 8.16 -1.19
CA ARG A 204 -14.42 8.57 -1.08
C ARG A 204 -13.63 7.69 -0.10
N ALA A 205 -14.18 7.36 1.05
CA ALA A 205 -13.55 6.38 1.95
C ALA A 205 -13.35 5.03 1.23
N GLY A 206 -14.37 4.57 0.50
CA GLY A 206 -14.32 3.34 -0.30
C GLY A 206 -13.30 3.37 -1.44
N SER A 207 -13.11 4.51 -2.13
CA SER A 207 -12.12 4.62 -3.21
C SER A 207 -10.67 4.48 -2.74
N TYR A 208 -10.41 4.71 -1.45
CA TYR A 208 -9.12 4.47 -0.80
C TYR A 208 -9.07 3.14 -0.03
N GLY A 209 -10.08 2.27 -0.18
CA GLY A 209 -10.11 0.95 0.44
C GLY A 209 -10.56 0.94 1.90
N TYR A 210 -11.00 2.07 2.46
CA TYR A 210 -11.51 2.12 3.83
C TYR A 210 -12.95 1.62 3.89
N ARG A 211 -13.23 0.81 4.92
CA ARG A 211 -14.60 0.35 5.20
C ARG A 211 -15.34 1.40 6.01
N VAL A 212 -16.66 1.51 5.83
CA VAL A 212 -17.52 2.37 6.64
C VAL A 212 -18.38 1.52 7.57
N ARG A 213 -18.33 1.78 8.87
CA ARG A 213 -19.12 1.09 9.89
C ARG A 213 -19.66 2.06 10.94
N GLY A 214 -20.98 2.11 11.09
CA GLY A 214 -21.64 2.92 12.13
C GLY A 214 -21.30 4.41 12.04
N GLY A 215 -21.15 4.92 10.82
CA GLY A 215 -20.79 6.31 10.52
C GLY A 215 -19.30 6.65 10.62
N TYR A 216 -18.43 5.65 10.79
CA TYR A 216 -16.98 5.82 10.78
C TYR A 216 -16.36 5.18 9.55
N ALA A 217 -15.46 5.88 8.87
CA ALA A 217 -14.43 5.24 8.06
C ALA A 217 -13.42 4.58 9.00
N VAL A 218 -13.06 3.31 8.76
CA VAL A 218 -12.18 2.54 9.65
C VAL A 218 -10.94 2.00 8.94
N CYS A 219 -9.81 2.06 9.64
CA CYS A 219 -8.52 1.50 9.22
C CYS A 219 -8.00 0.54 10.30
N PRO A 220 -8.07 -0.79 10.06
CA PRO A 220 -7.56 -1.79 10.99
C PRO A 220 -6.04 -1.96 10.87
N LEU A 221 -5.36 -1.80 12.01
CA LEU A 221 -3.91 -1.71 12.14
C LEU A 221 -3.40 -2.73 13.15
N ILE A 222 -2.11 -3.03 13.08
CA ILE A 222 -1.38 -3.74 14.13
C ILE A 222 -0.18 -2.87 14.47
N GLU A 223 -0.01 -2.60 15.75
CA GLU A 223 1.11 -1.81 16.25
C GLU A 223 1.71 -2.52 17.46
N ASN A 224 3.00 -2.82 17.40
CA ASN A 224 3.70 -3.61 18.42
C ASN A 224 2.98 -4.93 18.77
N GLY A 225 2.43 -5.60 17.75
CA GLY A 225 1.67 -6.84 17.91
C GLY A 225 0.25 -6.67 18.48
N VAL A 226 -0.19 -5.45 18.75
CA VAL A 226 -1.51 -5.14 19.31
C VAL A 226 -2.44 -4.62 18.20
N ALA A 227 -3.65 -5.16 18.15
CA ALA A 227 -4.67 -4.69 17.21
C ALA A 227 -5.22 -3.31 17.65
N VAL A 228 -5.18 -2.35 16.72
CA VAL A 228 -5.70 -0.99 16.87
C VAL A 228 -6.58 -0.69 15.65
N GLU A 229 -7.69 0.02 15.82
CA GLU A 229 -8.53 0.51 14.74
C GLU A 229 -8.59 2.03 14.81
N ALA A 230 -8.11 2.71 13.77
CA ALA A 230 -8.40 4.13 13.58
C ALA A 230 -9.82 4.27 13.02
N ALA A 231 -10.61 5.18 13.59
CA ALA A 231 -12.01 5.40 13.24
C ALA A 231 -12.27 6.89 13.08
N TYR A 232 -12.64 7.30 11.87
CA TYR A 232 -12.87 8.70 11.52
C TYR A 232 -14.35 8.94 11.22
N TRP A 233 -14.99 9.83 11.97
CA TRP A 233 -16.42 10.09 11.82
C TRP A 233 -16.73 10.81 10.51
N ILE A 234 -17.62 10.22 9.71
CA ILE A 234 -18.08 10.79 8.44
C ILE A 234 -19.60 11.02 8.38
N GLY A 235 -20.34 10.59 9.41
CA GLY A 235 -21.80 10.75 9.52
C GLY A 235 -22.60 9.45 9.42
N ALA A 236 -23.82 9.44 9.97
CA ALA A 236 -24.68 8.24 10.07
C ALA A 236 -26.14 8.47 9.65
N ASP A 237 -26.41 9.56 8.93
CA ASP A 237 -27.74 9.92 8.41
C ASP A 237 -28.03 9.18 7.07
N TYR A 238 -29.11 9.53 6.38
CA TYR A 238 -29.41 9.02 5.04
C TYR A 238 -28.30 9.39 4.03
N PRO A 239 -28.06 8.56 3.00
CA PRO A 239 -27.01 8.80 2.00
C PRO A 239 -27.05 10.18 1.33
N GLU A 240 -28.25 10.73 1.13
CA GLU A 240 -28.55 12.03 0.52
C GLU A 240 -28.52 13.22 1.50
N SER A 241 -28.37 12.96 2.79
CA SER A 241 -28.30 14.01 3.81
C SER A 241 -26.94 14.71 3.80
N GLU A 242 -26.94 16.03 3.98
CA GLU A 242 -25.72 16.80 4.27
C GLU A 242 -25.01 16.21 5.49
N THR A 243 -23.67 16.20 5.46
CA THR A 243 -22.89 15.73 6.60
C THR A 243 -21.63 16.56 6.83
N ARG A 244 -21.08 16.43 8.04
CA ARG A 244 -19.80 17.00 8.44
C ARG A 244 -18.95 15.93 9.08
N THR A 245 -17.67 15.91 8.72
CA THR A 245 -16.71 15.03 9.39
C THR A 245 -16.59 15.40 10.87
N GLY A 246 -16.35 14.42 11.72
CA GLY A 246 -16.00 14.61 13.12
C GLY A 246 -14.52 14.37 13.31
N GLY A 247 -14.04 14.20 14.55
CA GLY A 247 -12.65 13.85 14.74
C GLY A 247 -12.35 12.38 14.50
N LEU A 248 -11.04 12.14 14.51
CA LEU A 248 -10.42 10.83 14.38
C LEU A 248 -10.13 10.29 15.77
N GLU A 249 -10.51 9.04 16.01
CA GLU A 249 -10.21 8.33 17.26
C GLU A 249 -9.57 6.97 16.98
N TRP A 250 -8.96 6.40 18.01
CA TRP A 250 -8.37 5.06 17.95
C TRP A 250 -9.03 4.15 18.97
N ARG A 251 -9.19 2.88 18.61
CA ARG A 251 -9.82 1.86 19.44
C ARG A 251 -8.92 0.65 19.56
N ALA A 252 -8.79 0.12 20.77
CA ALA A 252 -8.17 -1.17 21.01
C ALA A 252 -9.08 -2.32 20.58
N ALA A 253 -8.54 -3.54 20.61
CA ALA A 253 -9.34 -4.76 20.54
C ALA A 253 -10.57 -4.70 21.47
N GLY A 254 -11.74 -5.07 20.95
CA GLY A 254 -13.02 -4.98 21.68
C GLY A 254 -13.69 -3.60 21.64
N GLY A 255 -13.14 -2.61 20.94
CA GLY A 255 -13.79 -1.32 20.69
C GLY A 255 -13.57 -0.26 21.78
N ARG A 256 -12.71 -0.53 22.77
CA ARG A 256 -12.34 0.45 23.80
C ARG A 256 -11.56 1.60 23.17
N ARG A 257 -12.03 2.85 23.31
CA ARG A 257 -11.30 4.04 22.86
C ARG A 257 -9.95 4.15 23.58
N LEU A 258 -8.92 4.54 22.82
CA LEU A 258 -7.58 4.80 23.31
C LEU A 258 -7.40 6.30 23.53
N PRO A 259 -6.81 6.73 24.66
CA PRO A 259 -6.32 8.11 24.77
C PRO A 259 -5.21 8.33 23.74
N LEU A 260 -5.10 9.53 23.19
CA LEU A 260 -4.16 9.83 22.10
C LEU A 260 -2.70 9.53 22.47
N ARG A 261 -2.33 9.61 23.76
CA ARG A 261 -0.98 9.26 24.25
C ARG A 261 -0.63 7.77 24.12
N GLU A 262 -1.63 6.90 24.04
CA GLU A 262 -1.46 5.45 23.89
C GLU A 262 -1.41 5.01 22.42
N VAL A 263 -1.65 5.93 21.47
CA VAL A 263 -1.56 5.66 20.03
C VAL A 263 -0.10 5.77 19.61
N GLY A 264 0.45 4.70 19.02
CA GLY A 264 1.81 4.72 18.51
C GLY A 264 1.91 5.41 17.14
N PRO A 265 3.14 5.53 16.62
CA PRO A 265 3.44 6.35 15.44
C PRO A 265 2.82 5.80 14.14
N VAL A 266 2.76 4.47 13.95
CA VAL A 266 2.20 3.86 12.74
C VAL A 266 0.68 4.03 12.73
N ALA A 267 0.02 3.67 13.85
CA ALA A 267 -1.42 3.79 13.93
C ALA A 267 -1.87 5.25 13.83
N TRP A 268 -1.08 6.17 14.39
CA TRP A 268 -1.31 7.60 14.22
C TRP A 268 -1.21 8.02 12.76
N SER A 269 -0.07 7.78 12.11
CA SER A 269 0.18 8.21 10.74
C SER A 269 -0.90 7.70 9.79
N GLU A 270 -1.28 6.43 9.89
CA GLU A 270 -2.27 5.82 9.01
C GLU A 270 -3.70 6.28 9.29
N GLY A 271 -4.05 6.51 10.56
CA GLY A 271 -5.33 7.10 10.93
C GLY A 271 -5.47 8.52 10.39
N VAL A 272 -4.41 9.32 10.54
CA VAL A 272 -4.38 10.71 10.07
C VAL A 272 -4.40 10.76 8.54
N ARG A 273 -3.66 9.87 7.86
CA ARG A 273 -3.73 9.71 6.41
C ARG A 273 -5.14 9.43 5.93
N MET A 274 -5.84 8.47 6.55
CA MET A 274 -7.24 8.17 6.23
C MET A 274 -8.12 9.42 6.39
N ALA A 275 -7.99 10.13 7.52
CA ALA A 275 -8.77 11.32 7.79
C ALA A 275 -8.50 12.44 6.75
N ALA A 276 -7.23 12.70 6.43
CA ALA A 276 -6.80 13.67 5.44
C ALA A 276 -7.32 13.34 4.04
N LEU A 277 -7.14 12.09 3.60
CA LEU A 277 -7.61 11.62 2.30
C LEU A 277 -9.11 11.79 2.17
N VAL A 278 -9.90 11.41 3.19
CA VAL A 278 -11.36 11.61 3.16
C VAL A 278 -11.69 13.11 3.19
N TYR A 279 -11.14 13.88 4.13
CA TYR A 279 -11.42 15.30 4.32
C TYR A 279 -11.13 16.16 3.08
N ALA A 280 -10.14 15.80 2.27
CA ALA A 280 -9.81 16.49 1.02
C ALA A 280 -10.95 16.45 -0.02
N GLY A 281 -11.98 15.61 0.16
CA GLY A 281 -13.16 15.57 -0.72
C GLY A 281 -14.33 16.44 -0.25
N ARG A 282 -14.16 17.20 0.84
CA ARG A 282 -15.17 18.14 1.32
C ARG A 282 -15.43 19.23 0.28
N VAL A 283 -16.57 19.89 0.41
CA VAL A 283 -16.85 21.14 -0.30
C VAL A 283 -15.85 22.20 0.16
N VAL A 284 -15.10 22.78 -0.77
CA VAL A 284 -14.23 23.93 -0.53
C VAL A 284 -14.96 25.16 -1.05
N ASN A 285 -15.28 26.10 -0.17
CA ASN A 285 -15.78 27.41 -0.60
C ASN A 285 -14.55 28.32 -0.82
N GLY A 286 -14.58 29.18 -1.83
CA GLY A 286 -13.42 30.01 -2.22
C GLY A 286 -12.90 31.01 -1.16
N GLU A 287 -13.51 31.08 0.02
CA GLU A 287 -13.05 31.87 1.17
C GLU A 287 -12.09 31.08 2.09
N ASP A 288 -12.00 29.75 1.95
CA ASP A 288 -11.15 28.89 2.80
C ASP A 288 -9.66 28.84 2.36
N GLU A 289 -9.30 29.41 1.20
CA GLU A 289 -7.91 29.43 0.70
C GLU A 289 -7.03 30.56 1.30
N GLU A 290 -7.62 31.59 1.92
CA GLU A 290 -6.84 32.73 2.48
C GLU A 290 -6.36 32.51 3.93
N GLY A 291 -6.68 31.38 4.56
CA GLY A 291 -6.41 31.11 5.98
C GLY A 291 -5.12 30.33 6.30
N GLU A 292 -4.44 29.77 5.30
CA GLU A 292 -3.22 28.97 5.49
C GLU A 292 -2.10 29.42 4.53
N LEU A 293 -1.50 30.57 4.84
CA LEU A 293 -0.15 30.96 4.40
C LEU A 293 0.68 31.42 5.61
#